data_AF-A0A9N8EUF1-F1
#
_entry.id   AF-A0A9N8EUF1-F1
#
_cell.length_a   1.000
_cell.length_b   1.000
_cell.length_c   1.000
_cell.angle_alpha   90.00
_cell.angle_beta   90.00
_cell.angle_gamma   90.00
#
_symmetry.space_group_name_H-M   'P 1'
#
loop_
_entity.id
_entity.type
_entity.pdbx_description
1 polymer ?
#
loop_
_entity_poly.entity_id
_entity_poly.type
_entity_poly.pdbx_seq_one_letter_code
_entity_poly.pdbx_strand_id
1 'polypeptide(L)'
;MPTTQGQRDYLPASESQPMDDPRGAGVQDVIDDAADGDKSRLLWQFRVGESIEYYSRYHKGAWMPAIVQKIDEHALRINVAGYRDTRRILASDIQTKIRKTEKTKGK
;
A
#
# COMPACT_ATOMS: atom_id res chain seq x y z
N MET A 1 30.87 46.90 -48.18
CA MET A 1 29.62 47.60 -47.79
C MET A 1 28.50 46.58 -47.75
N PRO A 2 27.95 46.19 -46.58
CA PRO A 2 26.59 45.69 -46.51
C PRO A 2 25.70 46.74 -45.82
N THR A 3 24.70 47.21 -46.56
CA THR A 3 23.72 48.21 -46.11
C THR A 3 22.68 47.54 -45.22
N THR A 4 22.56 48.03 -44.00
CA THR A 4 21.41 47.83 -43.10
C THR A 4 20.29 48.79 -43.50
N GLN A 5 19.10 48.28 -43.81
CA GLN A 5 17.77 48.93 -43.73
C GLN A 5 16.82 47.94 -44.43
N GLY A 6 15.76 47.41 -43.86
CA GLY A 6 14.83 47.99 -42.91
C GLY A 6 13.47 47.86 -43.56
N GLN A 7 12.63 46.92 -43.12
CA GLN A 7 11.20 46.96 -43.40
C GLN A 7 10.43 46.16 -42.36
N ARG A 8 9.88 46.89 -41.39
CA ARG A 8 8.87 46.41 -40.44
C ARG A 8 7.58 47.14 -40.82
N ASP A 9 6.81 46.54 -41.72
CA ASP A 9 5.43 46.94 -41.96
C ASP A 9 4.53 45.91 -41.28
N TYR A 10 3.86 46.40 -40.24
CA TYR A 10 2.91 45.70 -39.39
C TYR A 10 1.73 45.15 -40.21
N LEU A 11 1.45 43.85 -40.08
CA LEU A 11 0.16 43.29 -40.47
C LEU A 11 -0.88 43.55 -39.37
N PRO A 12 -2.14 43.86 -39.72
CA PRO A 12 -3.18 44.20 -38.76
C PRO A 12 -3.51 43.00 -37.86
N ALA A 13 -3.51 43.23 -36.55
CA ALA A 13 -4.03 42.31 -35.56
C ALA A 13 -5.56 42.26 -35.69
N SER A 14 -6.03 41.43 -36.62
CA SER A 14 -7.43 41.04 -36.66
C SER A 14 -7.64 39.82 -35.77
N GLU A 15 -8.52 40.06 -34.80
CA GLU A 15 -9.58 39.14 -34.39
C GLU A 15 -9.28 38.14 -33.27
N SER A 16 -9.79 38.54 -32.09
CA SER A 16 -10.10 37.67 -30.97
C SER A 16 -10.95 36.47 -31.39
N GLN A 17 -10.40 35.27 -31.30
CA GLN A 17 -11.18 34.04 -31.13
C GLN A 17 -10.80 33.39 -29.80
N PRO A 18 -11.64 33.52 -28.74
CA PRO A 18 -11.53 32.67 -27.57
C PRO A 18 -12.51 31.51 -27.71
N MET A 19 -12.09 30.41 -28.35
CA MET A 19 -12.80 29.14 -28.17
C MET A 19 -11.90 27.98 -28.61
N ASP A 20 -11.24 27.36 -27.65
CA ASP A 20 -11.32 25.92 -27.50
C ASP A 20 -11.33 25.64 -26.00
N ASP A 21 -12.49 25.20 -25.54
CA ASP A 21 -12.78 24.75 -24.19
C ASP A 21 -12.20 23.34 -24.07
N PRO A 22 -11.08 23.10 -23.34
CA PRO A 22 -10.71 21.72 -23.03
C PRO A 22 -11.64 21.24 -21.92
N ARG A 23 -12.88 20.95 -22.31
CA ARG A 23 -13.80 20.09 -21.57
C ARG A 23 -13.32 18.64 -21.66
N GLY A 24 -12.09 18.43 -21.22
CA GLY A 24 -11.52 17.12 -20.92
C GLY A 24 -11.82 16.82 -19.46
N ALA A 25 -13.02 16.28 -19.23
CA ALA A 25 -13.32 15.52 -18.04
C ALA A 25 -12.23 14.46 -17.85
N GLY A 26 -11.34 14.72 -16.91
CA GLY A 26 -10.35 13.79 -16.42
C GLY A 26 -10.37 13.90 -14.91
N VAL A 27 -11.44 13.38 -14.32
CA VAL A 27 -11.39 12.84 -12.96
C VAL A 27 -10.25 11.82 -12.96
N GLN A 28 -9.04 12.28 -12.71
CA GLN A 28 -7.95 11.35 -12.41
C GLN A 28 -8.25 10.88 -11.00
N ASP A 29 -8.99 9.77 -11.01
CA ASP A 29 -9.20 8.81 -9.96
C ASP A 29 -8.14 8.98 -8.89
N VAL A 30 -8.62 9.23 -7.68
CA VAL A 30 -7.85 9.22 -6.45
C VAL A 30 -7.28 7.81 -6.32
N ILE A 31 -6.18 7.52 -7.00
CA ILE A 31 -5.36 6.34 -6.73
C ILE A 31 -4.56 6.65 -5.47
N ASP A 32 -5.31 6.82 -4.38
CA ASP A 32 -4.76 6.69 -3.04
C ASP A 32 -4.35 5.22 -2.91
N ASP A 33 -3.03 5.02 -2.82
CA ASP A 33 -2.48 4.00 -1.93
C ASP A 33 -3.07 2.57 -2.04
N ALA A 34 -3.27 2.08 -3.26
CA ALA A 34 -3.68 0.69 -3.50
C ALA A 34 -2.61 -0.36 -3.08
N ALA A 35 -1.50 0.06 -2.46
CA ALA A 35 -0.49 -0.83 -1.89
C ALA A 35 -0.75 -1.18 -0.41
N ASP A 36 -1.48 -0.36 0.36
CA ASP A 36 -1.83 -0.66 1.76
C ASP A 36 -3.20 -1.37 1.89
N GLY A 37 -4.15 -1.06 1.00
CA GLY A 37 -5.47 -1.71 0.98
C GLY A 37 -5.42 -3.23 0.78
N ASP A 38 -4.54 -3.71 -0.08
CA ASP A 38 -4.38 -5.16 -0.36
C ASP A 38 -3.71 -5.92 0.79
N LYS A 39 -2.79 -5.26 1.50
CA LYS A 39 -2.12 -5.88 2.65
C LYS A 39 -3.05 -5.97 3.84
N SER A 40 -3.90 -4.97 4.02
CA SER A 40 -4.93 -4.96 5.05
C SER A 40 -5.87 -6.17 4.90
N ARG A 41 -6.22 -6.58 3.67
CA ARG A 41 -7.00 -7.82 3.42
C ARG A 41 -6.35 -9.09 3.97
N LEU A 42 -5.02 -9.15 4.09
CA LEU A 42 -4.34 -10.30 4.69
C LEU A 42 -4.71 -10.48 6.17
N LEU A 43 -4.98 -9.38 6.88
CA LEU A 43 -5.40 -9.39 8.29
C LEU A 43 -6.73 -10.12 8.48
N TRP A 44 -7.67 -9.90 7.54
CA TRP A 44 -9.01 -10.49 7.56
C TRP A 44 -9.03 -11.99 7.31
N GLN A 45 -7.90 -12.56 6.88
CA GLN A 45 -7.77 -14.01 6.73
C GLN A 45 -7.55 -14.72 8.07
N PHE A 46 -7.26 -13.97 9.15
CA PHE A 46 -7.03 -14.52 10.48
C PHE A 46 -8.24 -14.27 11.38
N ARG A 47 -8.32 -15.03 12.47
CA ARG A 47 -9.35 -14.84 13.51
C ARG A 47 -8.71 -14.69 14.87
N VAL A 48 -9.31 -13.88 15.74
CA VAL A 48 -8.90 -13.82 17.14
C VAL A 48 -9.06 -15.20 17.79
N GLY A 49 -8.04 -15.65 18.51
CA GLY A 49 -7.92 -17.00 19.07
C GLY A 49 -7.30 -18.02 18.11
N GLU A 50 -7.04 -17.68 16.85
CA GLU A 50 -6.45 -18.60 15.89
C GLU A 50 -4.97 -18.89 16.21
N SER A 51 -4.58 -20.15 16.07
CA SER A 51 -3.19 -20.60 16.19
C SER A 51 -2.45 -20.35 14.87
N ILE A 52 -1.33 -19.65 14.98
CA ILE A 52 -0.45 -19.27 13.87
C ILE A 52 1.00 -19.51 14.30
N GLU A 53 1.93 -19.42 13.36
CA GLU A 53 3.35 -19.42 13.66
C GLU A 53 3.99 -18.10 13.26
N TYR A 54 4.80 -17.57 14.18
CA TYR A 54 5.53 -16.33 14.03
C TYR A 54 7.03 -16.61 13.84
N TYR A 55 7.60 -16.08 12.78
CA TYR A 55 9.04 -16.13 12.54
C TYR A 55 9.77 -15.10 13.40
N SER A 56 10.50 -15.58 14.41
CA SER A 56 11.32 -14.73 15.26
C SER A 56 12.79 -14.77 14.82
N ARG A 57 13.25 -13.67 14.22
CA ARG A 57 14.67 -13.45 13.95
C ARG A 57 15.52 -13.42 15.23
N TYR A 58 14.93 -12.98 16.35
CA TYR A 58 15.63 -12.89 17.65
C TYR A 58 15.84 -14.26 18.29
N HIS A 59 14.98 -15.24 18.01
CA HIS A 59 15.14 -16.62 18.51
C HIS A 59 15.73 -17.51 17.42
N LYS A 60 16.93 -17.16 16.96
CA LYS A 60 17.71 -17.96 15.98
C LYS A 60 17.00 -18.19 14.64
N GLY A 61 16.05 -17.32 14.27
CA GLY A 61 15.25 -17.52 13.05
C GLY A 61 14.33 -18.74 13.14
N ALA A 62 13.74 -18.98 14.32
CA ALA A 62 12.79 -20.06 14.52
C ALA A 62 11.35 -19.61 14.26
N TRP A 63 10.53 -20.51 13.74
CA TRP A 63 9.08 -20.40 13.75
C TRP A 63 8.58 -20.76 15.14
N MET A 64 7.86 -19.85 15.75
CA MET A 64 7.35 -19.97 17.11
C MET A 64 5.83 -20.01 17.09
N PRO A 65 5.20 -20.92 17.84
CA PRO A 65 3.76 -20.95 17.93
C PRO A 65 3.25 -19.66 18.58
N ALA A 66 2.20 -19.10 18.01
CA ALA A 66 1.58 -17.87 18.46
C ALA A 66 0.05 -17.95 18.31
N ILE A 67 -0.65 -17.11 19.07
CA ILE A 67 -2.11 -17.02 19.03
C ILE A 67 -2.49 -15.59 18.70
N VAL A 68 -3.39 -15.40 17.74
CA VAL A 68 -3.92 -14.06 17.42
C VAL A 68 -4.76 -13.58 18.60
N GLN A 69 -4.39 -12.46 19.19
CA GLN A 69 -5.12 -11.85 20.31
C GLN A 69 -6.05 -10.72 19.85
N LYS A 70 -5.61 -9.94 18.86
CA LYS A 70 -6.39 -8.83 18.31
C LYS A 70 -6.01 -8.60 16.85
N ILE A 71 -6.98 -8.16 16.07
CA ILE A 71 -6.81 -7.71 14.69
C ILE A 71 -7.15 -6.22 14.70
N ASP A 72 -6.19 -5.39 14.37
CA ASP A 72 -6.35 -3.95 14.14
C ASP A 72 -6.36 -3.67 12.63
N GLU A 73 -6.68 -2.45 12.21
CA GLU A 73 -6.83 -2.08 10.78
C GLU A 73 -5.57 -2.32 9.93
N HIS A 74 -4.38 -2.11 10.51
CA HIS A 74 -3.09 -2.26 9.81
C HIS A 74 -2.14 -3.27 10.48
N ALA A 75 -2.57 -3.97 11.54
CA ALA A 75 -1.68 -4.85 12.30
C ALA A 75 -2.40 -5.99 13.04
N LEU A 76 -1.69 -7.11 13.23
CA LEU A 76 -2.07 -8.19 14.13
C LEU A 76 -1.34 -8.05 15.46
N ARG A 77 -2.08 -8.20 16.55
CA ARG A 77 -1.49 -8.42 17.88
C ARG A 77 -1.54 -9.91 18.19
N ILE A 78 -0.38 -10.50 18.37
CA ILE A 78 -0.21 -11.94 18.55
C ILE A 78 0.47 -12.20 19.89
N ASN A 79 0.07 -13.27 20.57
CA ASN A 79 0.77 -13.77 21.75
C ASN A 79 1.68 -14.91 21.32
N VAL A 80 3.00 -14.72 21.41
CA VAL A 80 3.98 -15.71 20.99
C VAL A 80 4.38 -16.54 22.21
N ALA A 81 4.37 -17.87 22.09
CA ALA A 81 4.76 -18.74 23.19
C ALA A 81 6.18 -18.42 23.69
N GLY A 82 6.33 -18.21 25.00
CA GLY A 82 7.60 -17.84 25.62
C GLY A 82 7.90 -16.34 25.66
N TYR A 83 7.08 -15.49 25.03
CA TYR A 83 7.12 -14.04 25.24
C TYR A 83 6.15 -13.68 26.36
N ARG A 84 6.54 -12.72 27.21
CA ARG A 84 5.64 -12.16 28.23
C ARG A 84 4.61 -11.20 27.63
N ASP A 85 4.95 -10.60 26.49
CA ASP A 85 4.18 -9.53 25.86
C ASP A 85 3.64 -9.93 24.48
N THR A 86 2.53 -9.29 24.10
CA THR A 86 1.99 -9.42 22.74
C THR A 86 2.88 -8.69 21.72
N ARG A 87 3.10 -9.31 20.57
CA ARG A 87 3.80 -8.73 19.44
C ARG A 87 2.81 -8.08 18.48
N ARG A 88 3.11 -6.86 18.04
CA ARG A 88 2.41 -6.18 16.95
C ARG A 88 3.13 -6.47 15.64
N ILE A 89 2.41 -7.04 14.68
CA ILE A 89 2.90 -7.42 13.35
C ILE A 89 2.11 -6.62 12.32
N LEU A 90 2.79 -5.84 11.48
CA LEU A 90 2.13 -5.05 10.45
C LEU A 90 1.59 -5.94 9.34
N ALA A 91 0.55 -5.49 8.65
CA ALA A 91 -0.03 -6.18 7.50
C ALA A 91 1.03 -6.57 6.45
N SER A 92 1.96 -5.65 6.17
CA SER A 92 3.11 -5.88 5.26
C SER A 92 4.03 -7.03 5.68
N ASP A 93 4.12 -7.31 6.98
CA ASP A 93 5.01 -8.35 7.53
C ASP A 93 4.33 -9.71 7.60
N ILE A 94 3.01 -9.80 7.39
CA ILE A 94 2.26 -11.05 7.58
C ILE A 94 2.78 -12.14 6.66
N GLN A 95 2.94 -11.87 5.36
CA GLN A 95 3.39 -12.88 4.40
C GLN A 95 4.80 -13.39 4.68
N THR A 96 5.64 -12.59 5.35
CA THR A 96 7.05 -12.94 5.59
C THR A 96 7.30 -13.48 6.99
N LYS A 97 6.48 -13.09 7.98
CA LYS A 97 6.67 -13.43 9.39
C LYS A 97 5.57 -14.30 9.98
N ILE A 98 4.45 -14.48 9.30
CA ILE A 98 3.30 -15.25 9.81
C ILE A 98 2.98 -16.36 8.83
N ARG A 99 2.78 -17.56 9.36
CA ARG A 99 2.18 -18.67 8.61
C ARG A 99 1.04 -19.27 9.41
N LYS A 100 0.00 -19.71 8.72
CA LYS A 100 -1.11 -20.43 9.35
C LYS A 100 -0.62 -21.82 9.72
N THR A 101 -0.92 -22.25 10.95
CA THR A 101 -0.74 -23.66 11.30
C THR A 101 -1.94 -24.40 10.73
N GLU A 102 -1.80 -24.94 9.51
CA GLU A 102 -2.79 -25.89 9.04
C GLU A 102 -2.73 -27.09 9.98
N LYS A 103 -3.71 -27.17 10.90
CA LYS A 103 -4.02 -28.45 11.52
C LYS A 103 -4.56 -29.30 10.37
N THR A 104 -3.69 -30.11 9.78
CA THR A 104 -4.10 -31.23 8.92
C THR A 104 -5.21 -31.94 9.67
N LYS A 105 -6.43 -31.80 9.14
CA LYS A 105 -7.62 -32.44 9.66
C LYS A 105 -7.38 -33.94 9.53
N GLY A 106 -6.89 -34.54 10.60
CA GLY A 106 -6.77 -35.99 10.76
C GLY A 106 -8.14 -36.57 10.51
N LYS A 107 -8.19 -37.41 9.47
CA LYS A 107 -9.36 -38.04 8.87
C LYS A 107 -9.98 -39.07 9.82
#